data_AF-A0A963A8W8-F1
#
_entry.id   AF-A0A963A8W8-F1
#
_cell.length_a   1.000
_cell.length_b   1.000
_cell.length_c   1.000
_cell.angle_alpha   90.00
_cell.angle_beta   90.00
_cell.angle_gamma   90.00
#
_symmetry.space_group_name_H-M   'P 1'
#
loop_
_entity.id
_entity.type
_entity.pdbx_description
1 polymer ?
#
loop_
_entity_poly.entity_id
_entity_poly.type
_entity_poly.pdbx_seq_one_letter_code
_entity_poly.pdbx_strand_id
1 'polypeptide(L)' 'QAGMDIPLGKHWAINAAVWYIDISSNGKVSTDVANVNFKTDIDPFVYNLGIAYRF' A
#
# COMPACT_ATOMS: atom_id res chain seq x y z
N GLN A 1 -0.66 6.50 6.63
CA GLN A 1 0.04 7.10 5.48
C GLN A 1 0.91 8.23 5.98
N ALA A 2 2.20 8.21 5.68
CA ALA A 2 3.15 9.27 5.97
C ALA A 2 4.05 9.44 4.74
N GLY A 3 4.22 10.67 4.26
CA GLY A 3 5.06 10.98 3.10
C GLY A 3 5.89 12.22 3.36
N MET A 4 7.08 12.26 2.80
CA MET A 4 8.01 13.38 2.82
C MET A 4 8.41 13.73 1.38
N ASP A 5 8.29 15.01 1.05
CA ASP A 5 8.77 15.60 -0.19
C ASP A 5 10.03 16.41 0.10
N ILE A 6 11.13 16.09 -0.57
CA ILE A 6 12.40 16.80 -0.45
C ILE A 6 12.69 17.51 -1.78
N PRO A 7 12.55 18.84 -1.84
CA PRO A 7 12.93 19.59 -3.03
C PRO A 7 14.46 19.56 -3.20
N LEU A 8 14.92 19.08 -4.35
CA LEU A 8 16.32 19.09 -4.76
C LEU A 8 16.56 20.21 -5.76
N GLY A 9 16.65 21.43 -5.25
CA GLY A 9 16.89 22.62 -6.07
C GLY A 9 15.64 23.09 -6.84
N LYS A 10 15.86 23.81 -7.95
CA LYS A 10 14.77 24.53 -8.65
C LYS A 10 13.90 23.66 -9.56
N HIS A 11 14.46 22.55 -10.05
CA HIS A 11 13.81 21.72 -11.07
C HIS A 11 13.56 20.28 -10.63
N TRP A 12 14.19 19.80 -9.56
CA TRP A 12 14.07 18.42 -9.12
C TRP A 12 13.44 18.35 -7.72
N ALA A 13 12.64 17.33 -7.48
CA ALA A 13 12.14 16.97 -6.16
C ALA A 13 12.15 15.45 -6.02
N ILE A 14 12.36 14.96 -4.80
CA ILE A 14 12.23 13.55 -4.46
C ILE A 14 11.02 13.40 -3.54
N ASN A 15 10.18 12.41 -3.84
CA ASN A 15 9.09 11.98 -2.99
C ASN A 15 9.47 10.65 -2.34
N ALA A 16 9.28 10.54 -1.03
CA ALA A 16 9.37 9.29 -0.30
C ALA A 16 8.13 9.15 0.55
N ALA A 17 7.40 8.04 0.42
CA ALA A 17 6.17 7.84 1.17
C ALA A 17 5.99 6.39 1.61
N VAL A 18 5.35 6.22 2.76
CA VAL A 18 5.01 4.95 3.37
C VAL A 18 3.53 4.93 3.72
N TRP A 19 2.86 3.84 3.37
CA TRP A 19 1.47 3.60 3.71
C TRP A 19 1.37 2.29 4.45
N TYR A 20 0.63 2.32 5.55
CA TYR A 20 0.09 1.13 6.18
C TYR A 20 -1.34 1.01 5.69
N ILE A 21 -1.66 -0.12 5.07
CA ILE A 21 -3.01 -0.42 4.59
C ILE A 21 -3.51 -1.60 5.41
N ASP A 22 -4.66 -1.43 6.06
CA ASP A 22 -5.37 -2.55 6.69
C ASP A 22 -6.30 -3.15 5.62
N ILE A 23 -6.00 -4.37 5.18
CA ILE A 23 -6.79 -5.12 4.22
C ILE A 23 -7.34 -6.35 4.91
N SER A 24 -8.58 -6.25 5.39
CA SER A 24 -9.35 -7.41 5.83
C SER A 24 -10.06 -8.07 4.64
N SER A 25 -9.76 -9.34 4.41
CA SER A 25 -10.40 -10.15 3.37
C SER A 25 -11.10 -11.36 3.97
N ASN A 26 -12.36 -11.58 3.61
CA ASN A 26 -13.14 -12.72 4.07
C ASN A 26 -13.38 -13.66 2.90
N GLY A 27 -12.57 -14.70 2.78
CA GLY A 27 -12.69 -15.75 1.78
C GLY A 27 -13.68 -16.82 2.23
N LYS A 28 -14.83 -16.92 1.55
CA LYS A 28 -15.78 -18.03 1.74
C LYS A 28 -15.57 -19.07 0.65
N VAL A 29 -15.19 -20.27 1.03
CA VAL A 29 -15.14 -21.43 0.14
C VAL A 29 -16.31 -22.34 0.50
N SER A 30 -17.30 -22.40 -0.39
CA SER A 30 -18.43 -23.33 -0.30
C SER A 30 -18.11 -24.58 -1.11
N THR A 31 -17.95 -25.70 -0.42
CA THR A 31 -17.83 -27.04 -1.01
C THR A 31 -19.12 -27.82 -0.76
N ASP A 32 -19.43 -28.77 -1.64
CA ASP A 32 -20.67 -29.58 -1.63
C ASP A 32 -20.93 -30.33 -0.31
N VAL A 33 -19.90 -30.44 0.54
CA VAL A 33 -19.93 -31.14 1.83
C VAL A 33 -19.76 -30.19 3.03
N ALA A 34 -19.21 -28.99 2.84
CA ALA A 34 -18.95 -28.04 3.92
C ALA A 34 -18.65 -26.61 3.43
N ASN A 35 -19.08 -25.61 4.21
CA ASN A 35 -18.66 -24.21 4.06
C ASN A 35 -17.45 -23.95 4.96
N VAL A 36 -16.31 -23.57 4.36
CA VAL A 36 -15.12 -23.14 5.11
C VAL A 36 -14.95 -21.63 4.94
N ASN A 37 -14.94 -20.93 6.07
CA ASN A 37 -14.76 -19.48 6.11
C ASN A 37 -13.34 -19.16 6.55
N PHE A 38 -12.53 -18.63 5.64
CA PHE A 38 -11.17 -18.17 5.92
C PHE A 38 -11.20 -16.66 6.09
N LYS A 39 -10.95 -16.18 7.31
CA LYS A 39 -10.65 -14.77 7.55
C LYS A 39 -9.15 -14.58 7.35
N THR A 40 -8.77 -13.70 6.46
CA THR A 40 -7.37 -13.36 6.20
C THR A 40 -7.23 -11.86 6.37
N ASP A 41 -6.55 -11.46 7.43
CA ASP A 41 -6.16 -10.08 7.69
C ASP A 41 -4.76 -9.91 7.09
N ILE A 42 -4.62 -8.96 6.15
CA ILE A 42 -3.37 -8.65 5.47
C ILE A 42 -3.05 -7.18 5.75
N ASP A 43 -1.92 -6.96 6.42
CA ASP A 43 -1.43 -5.64 6.83
C ASP A 43 -0.17 -5.23 6.04
N PRO A 44 -0.24 -4.92 4.73
CA PRO A 44 0.95 -4.59 3.96
C PRO A 44 1.48 -3.19 4.29
N PHE A 45 2.80 -3.10 4.44
CA PHE A 45 3.52 -1.84 4.29
C PHE A 45 3.82 -1.60 2.81
N VAL A 46 3.33 -0.47 2.29
CA VAL A 46 3.64 0.01 0.94
C VAL A 46 4.64 1.13 1.06
N TYR A 47 5.71 1.06 0.27
CA TYR A 47 6.75 2.09 0.20
C TYR A 47 6.80 2.65 -1.22
N ASN A 48 6.93 3.96 -1.36
CA ASN A 48 7.10 4.66 -2.63
C ASN A 48 8.31 5.58 -2.53
N LEU A 49 9.11 5.55 -3.58
CA LEU A 49 10.21 6.46 -3.82
C LEU A 49 10.05 6.97 -5.26
N GLY A 50 9.92 8.28 -5.42
CA GLY A 50 9.69 8.94 -6.68
C GLY A 50 10.62 10.12 -6.89
N ILE A 51 10.92 10.45 -8.14
CA ILE A 51 11.66 11.64 -8.52
C ILE A 51 10.75 12.45 -9.45
N ALA A 52 10.58 13.73 -9.16
CA ALA A 52 9.80 14.66 -9.96
C ALA A 52 10.74 15.71 -10.57
N TYR A 53 10.51 16.03 -11.85
CA TYR A 53 11.20 17.10 -12.56
C TYR A 53 10.19 18.14 -13.04
N ARG A 54 10.48 19.42 -12.81
CA ARG A 54 9.66 20.55 -13.24
C ARG A 54 10.39 21.32 -14.34
N PHE A 55 9.77 21.35 -15.52
CA PHE A 55 10.18 22.09 -16.71
C PHE A 55 9.76 23.56 -16.62
#